data_AF-A0A2N1TCP6-F1
#
_entry.id   AF-A0A2N1TCP6-F1
#
_cell.length_a   1.000
_cell.length_b   1.000
_cell.length_c   1.000
_cell.angle_alpha   90.00
_cell.angle_beta   90.00
_cell.angle_gamma   90.00
#
_symmetry.space_group_name_H-M   'P 1'
#
loop_
_entity.id
_entity.type
_entity.pdbx_description
1 polymer ?
#
loop_
_entity_poly.entity_id
_entity_poly.type
_entity_poly.pdbx_seq_one_letter_code
_entity_poly.pdbx_strand_id
1 'polypeptide(L)' 'MQVVVQKREGESNERMITRFNKLVQGSRKVYKIRKSRYFQKDATRRQVRDGAVKREEYRALRKKNQYY' A
#
# COMPACT_ATOMS: atom_id res chain seq x y z
N MET A 1 1.83 14.83 -8.95
CA MET A 1 0.66 14.41 -9.75
C MET A 1 -0.55 14.26 -8.84
N GLN A 2 -1.62 15.04 -9.06
CA GLN A 2 -2.90 14.98 -8.31
C GLN A 2 -3.72 13.75 -8.74
N VAL A 3 -4.48 13.13 -7.83
CA VAL A 3 -5.42 12.06 -8.20
C VAL A 3 -6.77 12.73 -8.42
N VAL A 4 -7.27 12.73 -9.66
CA VAL A 4 -8.52 13.35 -10.05
C VAL A 4 -9.41 12.28 -10.70
N VAL A 5 -10.70 12.29 -10.38
CA VAL A 5 -11.69 11.40 -10.99
C VAL A 5 -12.90 12.23 -11.37
N GLN A 6 -13.31 12.11 -12.63
CA GLN A 6 -14.58 12.63 -13.13
C GLN A 6 -15.59 11.49 -13.23
N LYS A 7 -16.86 11.81 -12.99
CA LYS A 7 -17.98 10.85 -13.12
C LYS A 7 -18.19 10.52 -14.59
N ARG A 8 -18.34 9.23 -14.90
CA ARG A 8 -18.68 8.78 -16.26
C ARG A 8 -20.20 8.72 -16.44
N GLU A 9 -20.66 8.86 -17.66
CA GLU A 9 -22.06 8.69 -18.01
C GLU A 9 -22.52 7.24 -17.71
N GLY A 10 -23.68 7.09 -17.08
CA GLY A 10 -24.20 5.78 -16.62
C GLY A 10 -23.50 5.17 -15.39
N GLU A 11 -22.55 5.87 -14.76
CA GLU A 11 -21.85 5.39 -13.56
C GLU A 11 -22.60 5.75 -12.27
N SER A 12 -22.77 4.76 -11.38
CA SER A 12 -23.25 5.01 -10.02
C SER A 12 -22.17 5.69 -9.16
N ASN A 13 -22.59 6.49 -8.18
CA ASN A 13 -21.66 7.22 -7.31
C ASN A 13 -20.70 6.27 -6.56
N GLU A 14 -21.17 5.09 -6.16
CA GLU A 14 -20.36 4.07 -5.47
C GLU A 14 -19.23 3.51 -6.34
N ARG A 15 -19.49 3.29 -7.64
CA ARG A 15 -18.48 2.84 -8.60
C ARG A 15 -17.41 3.91 -8.80
N MET A 16 -17.81 5.17 -8.84
CA MET A 16 -16.89 6.30 -8.91
C MET A 16 -15.98 6.38 -7.67
N ILE A 17 -16.55 6.26 -6.47
CA ILE A 17 -15.78 6.25 -5.20
C ILE A 17 -14.79 5.08 -5.18
N THR A 18 -15.23 3.90 -5.60
CA THR A 18 -14.37 2.70 -5.67
C THR A 18 -13.19 2.92 -6.62
N ARG A 19 -13.42 3.54 -7.78
CA ARG A 19 -12.34 3.89 -8.72
C ARG A 19 -11.38 4.90 -8.12
N PHE A 20 -11.89 5.94 -7.46
CA PHE A 20 -11.06 6.91 -6.76
C PHE A 20 -10.17 6.23 -5.71
N ASN A 21 -10.73 5.35 -4.89
CA ASN A 21 -9.98 4.60 -3.88
C ASN A 21 -8.85 3.76 -4.50
N LYS A 22 -9.12 3.06 -5.62
CA LYS A 22 -8.09 2.31 -6.35
C LYS A 22 -6.96 3.21 -6.86
N LEU A 23 -7.29 4.38 -7.41
CA LEU A 23 -6.30 5.33 -7.90
C LEU A 23 -5.47 5.95 -6.75
N VAL A 24 -6.10 6.26 -5.62
CA VAL A 24 -5.40 6.76 -4.42
C VAL A 24 -4.44 5.69 -3.88
N GLN A 25 -4.88 4.45 -3.78
CA GLN A 25 -4.03 3.33 -3.34
C GLN A 25 -2.86 3.10 -4.31
N GLY A 26 -3.13 3.08 -5.62
CA GLY A 26 -2.11 2.95 -6.66
C GLY A 26 -1.07 4.08 -6.64
N SER A 27 -1.49 5.31 -6.32
CA SER A 27 -0.58 6.47 -6.22
C SER A 27 0.42 6.39 -5.06
N ARG A 28 0.20 5.47 -4.10
CA ARG A 28 0.99 5.31 -2.86
C ARG A 28 1.16 6.59 -2.02
N LYS A 29 0.37 7.63 -2.26
CA LYS A 29 0.47 8.92 -1.55
C LYS A 29 0.20 8.76 -0.05
N VAL A 30 -0.84 8.01 0.30
CA VAL A 30 -1.18 7.76 1.72
C VAL A 30 0.00 7.12 2.45
N TYR A 31 0.68 6.16 1.81
CA TYR A 31 1.87 5.53 2.38
C TYR A 31 3.02 6.53 2.55
N LYS A 32 3.29 7.35 1.52
CA LYS A 32 4.34 8.39 1.58
C LYS A 32 4.07 9.41 2.69
N ILE A 33 2.85 9.92 2.78
CA ILE A 33 2.43 10.89 3.81
C ILE A 33 2.57 10.30 5.22
N ARG A 34 2.16 9.04 5.42
CA ARG A 34 2.33 8.36 6.72
C ARG A 34 3.80 8.18 7.06
N LYS A 35 4.64 7.81 6.09
CA LYS A 35 6.09 7.66 6.28
C LYS A 35 6.77 8.99 6.62
N SER A 36 6.35 10.09 5.99
CA SER A 36 6.92 11.42 6.21
C SER A 36 6.32 12.17 7.42
N ARG A 37 5.33 11.59 8.12
CA ARG A 37 4.66 12.23 9.26
C ARG A 37 5.64 12.57 10.39
N TYR A 38 6.59 11.69 10.63
CA TYR A 38 7.63 11.86 11.65
C TYR A 38 8.99 11.72 11.00
N PHE A 39 9.99 12.37 11.59
CA PHE A 39 11.37 12.19 11.18
C PHE A 39 11.81 10.75 11.47
N GLN A 40 12.33 10.07 10.45
CA GLN A 40 12.90 8.74 10.55
C GLN A 40 14.22 8.72 9.79
N LYS A 41 15.29 8.23 10.42
CA LYS A 41 16.57 8.00 9.74
C LYS A 41 16.41 6.88 8.71
N ASP A 42 17.18 6.96 7.63
CA ASP A 42 17.22 5.88 6.65
C ASP A 42 17.68 4.58 7.28
N ALA A 43 17.09 3.48 6.83
CA ALA A 43 17.40 2.16 7.36
C ALA A 43 18.83 1.77 7.01
N THR A 44 19.57 1.26 8.00
CA THR A 44 20.90 0.70 7.76
C THR A 44 20.82 -0.58 6.93
N ARG A 45 21.91 -0.97 6.27
CA ARG A 45 21.97 -2.22 5.48
C ARG A 45 21.55 -3.45 6.31
N ARG A 46 21.89 -3.47 7.60
CA ARG A 46 21.49 -4.53 8.54
C ARG A 46 19.97 -4.57 8.72
N GLN A 47 19.36 -3.43 9.02
CA GLN A 47 17.90 -3.34 9.19
C GLN A 47 17.12 -3.73 7.92
N VAL A 48 17.65 -3.38 6.73
CA VAL A 48 17.07 -3.81 5.45
C VAL A 48 17.12 -5.32 5.29
N ARG A 49 18.25 -5.96 5.66
CA ARG A 49 18.41 -7.42 5.63
C ARG A 49 17.49 -8.11 6.63
N ASP A 50 17.47 -7.66 7.87
CA ASP A 50 16.61 -8.23 8.93
C ASP A 50 15.13 -8.14 8.52
N GLY A 51 14.72 -7.00 7.94
CA GLY A 51 13.37 -6.82 7.38
C GLY A 51 13.08 -7.67 6.14
N ALA A 52 14.08 -8.09 5.37
CA ALA A 52 13.90 -9.03 4.27
C ALA A 52 13.67 -10.45 4.80
N VAL A 53 14.50 -10.90 5.76
CA VAL A 53 14.36 -12.20 6.41
C VAL A 53 12.99 -12.34 7.07
N LYS A 54 12.56 -11.34 7.85
CA LYS A 54 11.21 -11.35 8.46
C LYS A 54 10.08 -11.43 7.44
N ARG A 55 10.22 -10.78 6.28
CA ARG A 55 9.21 -10.89 5.21
C ARG A 55 9.13 -12.29 4.63
N GLU A 56 10.24 -13.00 4.52
CA GLU A 56 10.25 -14.40 4.07
C GLU A 56 9.61 -15.33 5.10
N GLU A 57 9.92 -15.15 6.39
CA GLU A 57 9.27 -15.88 7.49
C GLU A 57 7.74 -15.73 7.41
N TYR A 58 7.24 -14.50 7.30
CA TYR A 58 5.79 -14.25 7.21
C TYR A 58 5.16 -14.82 5.94
N ARG A 59 5.88 -14.82 4.81
CA ARG A 59 5.40 -15.45 3.56
C ARG A 59 5.33 -16.97 3.71
N ALA A 60 6.32 -17.58 4.34
CA ALA A 60 6.33 -19.02 4.61
C ALA A 60 5.19 -19.43 5.55
N LEU A 61 5.00 -18.66 6.63
CA LEU A 61 3.89 -18.88 7.57
C LEU A 61 2.53 -18.77 6.87
N ARG A 62 2.34 -17.75 6.02
CA ARG A 62 1.10 -17.57 5.26
C ARG A 62 0.83 -18.73 4.31
N LYS A 63 1.86 -19.29 3.67
CA LYS A 63 1.72 -20.51 2.83
C LYS A 63 1.33 -21.73 3.66
N LYS A 64 1.93 -21.91 4.84
CA LYS A 64 1.60 -23.01 5.75
C LYS A 64 0.13 -22.96 6.21
N ASN A 65 -0.35 -21.75 6.50
CA ASN A 65 -1.72 -21.51 6.97
C ASN A 65 -2.73 -21.31 5.82
N GLN A 66 -2.35 -21.58 4.57
CA GLN A 66 -3.25 -21.40 3.42
C GLN A 66 -4.29 -22.53 3.31
N TYR A 67 -4.02 -23.67 3.95
CA TYR A 67 -4.80 -24.91 3.82
C TYR A 67 -5.47 -25.34 5.14
N TYR A 68 -5.36 -24.53 6.19
CA TYR A 68 -6.09 -24.64 7.45
C TYR A 68 -6.97 -23.41 7.61
#